data_AF-A0A9W6UA83-F1
#
_entry.id   AF-A0A9W6UA83-F1
#
_cell.length_a   1.000
_cell.length_b   1.000
_cell.length_c   1.000
_cell.angle_alpha   90.00
_cell.angle_beta   90.00
_cell.angle_gamma   90.00
#
_symmetry.space_group_name_H-M   'P 1'
#
loop_
_entity.id
_entity.type
_entity.pdbx_description
1 polymer ?
#
loop_
_entity_poly.entity_id
_entity_poly.type
_entity_poly.pdbx_seq_one_letter_code
_entity_poly.pdbx_strand_id
1 'polypeptide(L)'
;MEAVLNARREGDVDKSKAMIAEMMKLVGNSAFGRSGMDKSKHKELAKFDRRTPGLFKDEWSGDAMVSLSSKNYICYLPDETYKLKVSAKGVQQGRGRNEDVINPDGFETVVRDRTTLQGTNKGYRLSKESKSIITYSQTKTAISYFYDK
;
A
#
# COMPACT_ATOMS: atom_id res chain seq x y z
N MET A 1 -2.32 -23.79 6.31
CA MET A 1 -2.65 -22.46 6.88
C MET A 1 -1.87 -22.21 8.17
N GLU A 2 -1.84 -23.17 9.08
CA GLU A 2 -1.05 -23.12 10.33
C GLU A 2 0.46 -22.88 10.10
N ALA A 3 1.06 -23.51 9.09
CA ALA A 3 2.45 -23.26 8.69
C ALA A 3 2.73 -21.81 8.27
N VAL A 4 1.76 -21.16 7.60
CA VAL A 4 1.86 -19.73 7.23
C VAL A 4 1.85 -18.86 8.48
N LEU A 5 1.03 -19.20 9.47
CA LEU A 5 0.93 -18.44 10.73
C LEU A 5 2.21 -18.58 11.56
N ASN A 6 2.76 -19.79 11.68
CA ASN A 6 3.96 -20.05 12.47
C ASN A 6 5.19 -19.38 11.87
N ALA A 7 5.43 -19.51 10.56
CA ALA A 7 6.51 -18.81 9.87
C ALA A 7 6.44 -17.28 10.03
N ARG A 8 5.21 -16.73 10.05
CA ARG A 8 4.99 -15.29 10.27
C ARG A 8 5.20 -14.86 11.72
N ARG A 9 4.83 -15.70 12.69
CA ARG A 9 5.13 -15.47 14.11
C ARG A 9 6.63 -15.45 14.36
N GLU A 10 7.36 -16.37 13.77
CA GLU A 10 8.82 -16.42 13.88
C GLU A 10 9.51 -15.22 13.24
N GLY A 11 9.07 -14.79 12.05
CA GLY A 11 9.62 -13.59 11.40
C GLY A 11 9.30 -12.28 12.10
N ASP A 12 8.22 -12.22 12.90
CA ASP A 12 7.92 -11.05 13.73
C ASP A 12 8.82 -10.97 14.98
N VAL A 13 9.39 -12.09 15.44
CA VAL A 13 10.34 -12.17 16.57
C VAL A 13 11.79 -12.06 16.09
N ASP A 14 12.11 -12.64 14.93
CA ASP A 14 13.44 -12.74 14.37
C ASP A 14 13.52 -12.10 12.99
N LYS A 15 14.23 -10.96 12.89
CA LYS A 15 14.42 -10.22 11.65
C LYS A 15 15.13 -11.02 10.56
N SER A 16 15.92 -12.05 10.91
CA SER A 16 16.57 -12.91 9.91
C SER A 16 15.56 -13.78 9.14
N LYS A 17 14.39 -14.04 9.73
CA LYS A 17 13.30 -14.83 9.15
C LYS A 17 12.23 -13.98 8.45
N ALA A 18 12.44 -12.66 8.36
CA ALA A 18 11.50 -11.73 7.76
C ALA A 18 11.16 -12.07 6.29
N MET A 19 12.15 -12.51 5.50
CA MET A 19 11.91 -12.92 4.10
C MET A 19 10.97 -14.14 3.99
N ILE A 20 11.16 -15.14 4.85
CA ILE A 20 10.36 -16.36 4.85
C ILE A 20 8.92 -16.03 5.29
N ALA A 21 8.77 -15.19 6.30
CA ALA A 21 7.47 -14.69 6.75
C ALA A 21 6.74 -13.91 5.64
N GLU A 22 7.47 -13.09 4.87
CA GLU A 22 6.91 -12.31 3.75
C GLU A 22 6.48 -13.22 2.59
N MET A 23 7.28 -14.22 2.21
CA MET A 23 6.89 -15.21 1.19
C MET A 23 5.62 -15.97 1.57
N MET A 24 5.49 -16.36 2.84
CA MET A 24 4.30 -17.03 3.35
C MET A 24 3.05 -16.12 3.37
N LYS A 25 3.23 -14.79 3.39
CA LYS A 25 2.12 -13.83 3.25
C LYS A 25 1.39 -14.01 1.93
N LEU A 26 2.15 -14.21 0.85
CA LEU A 26 1.61 -14.34 -0.50
C LEU A 26 0.72 -15.59 -0.61
N VAL A 27 1.17 -16.69 0.00
CA VAL A 27 0.43 -17.97 0.06
C VAL A 27 -0.86 -17.85 0.87
N GLY A 28 -0.86 -17.06 1.96
CA GLY A 28 -2.06 -16.83 2.78
C GLY A 28 -3.11 -15.94 2.10
N ASN A 29 -2.68 -14.92 1.36
CA ASN A 29 -3.57 -13.94 0.73
C ASN A 29 -4.31 -14.48 -0.51
N SER A 30 -3.81 -15.52 -1.17
CA SER A 30 -4.47 -16.11 -2.35
C SER A 30 -5.78 -16.85 -2.02
N ALA A 31 -6.01 -17.22 -0.75
CA ALA A 31 -7.14 -18.06 -0.35
C ALA A 31 -8.37 -17.30 0.21
N PHE A 32 -8.23 -16.04 0.64
CA PHE A 32 -9.14 -15.48 1.68
C PHE A 32 -10.11 -14.35 1.26
N GLY A 33 -10.18 -13.96 -0.01
CA GLY A 33 -10.96 -12.79 -0.45
C GLY A 33 -12.50 -12.91 -0.45
N ARG A 34 -13.15 -13.83 0.28
CA ARG A 34 -14.56 -14.22 0.01
C ARG A 34 -15.67 -13.94 1.03
N SER A 35 -15.42 -13.53 2.29
CA SER A 35 -16.53 -13.42 3.27
C SER A 35 -16.38 -12.28 4.29
N GLY A 36 -17.37 -11.39 4.38
CA GLY A 36 -17.49 -10.28 5.34
C GLY A 36 -18.12 -10.67 6.69
N MET A 37 -17.74 -10.04 7.81
CA MET A 37 -18.32 -10.29 9.14
C MET A 37 -18.30 -9.04 10.05
N ASP A 38 -19.34 -8.92 10.88
CA ASP A 38 -19.70 -7.80 11.79
C ASP A 38 -18.83 -7.73 13.07
N LYS A 39 -18.45 -6.50 13.47
CA LYS A 39 -17.42 -6.16 14.47
C LYS A 39 -17.97 -5.79 15.86
N SER A 40 -19.28 -5.77 16.09
CA SER A 40 -19.85 -5.24 17.34
C SER A 40 -19.60 -6.07 18.61
N LYS A 41 -19.18 -7.34 18.50
CA LYS A 41 -19.20 -8.28 19.64
C LYS A 41 -17.87 -8.62 20.33
N HIS A 42 -16.71 -8.15 19.85
CA HIS A 42 -15.43 -8.71 20.32
C HIS A 42 -14.31 -7.68 20.55
N LYS A 43 -14.37 -6.94 21.66
CA LYS A 43 -13.31 -5.98 22.06
C LYS A 43 -12.04 -6.63 22.64
N GLU A 44 -12.15 -7.81 23.26
CA GLU A 44 -11.01 -8.48 23.93
C GLU A 44 -10.19 -9.40 23.00
N LEU A 45 -10.68 -9.72 21.80
CA LEU A 45 -10.04 -10.68 20.88
C LEU A 45 -9.03 -10.04 19.91
N ALA A 46 -8.86 -8.72 19.91
CA ALA A 46 -8.05 -7.99 18.93
C ALA A 46 -6.58 -8.47 18.82
N LYS A 47 -6.00 -9.01 19.92
CA LYS A 47 -4.64 -9.57 19.90
C LYS A 47 -4.56 -10.96 19.26
N PHE A 48 -5.61 -11.79 19.39
CA PHE A 48 -5.68 -13.14 18.83
C PHE A 48 -6.16 -13.13 17.37
N ASP A 49 -7.08 -12.24 17.04
CA ASP A 49 -7.65 -12.03 15.70
C ASP A 49 -6.56 -11.69 14.66
N ARG A 50 -5.50 -10.98 15.07
CA ARG A 50 -4.36 -10.58 14.19
C ARG A 50 -3.77 -11.68 13.32
N ARG A 51 -3.93 -12.95 13.69
CA ARG A 51 -3.36 -14.10 12.96
C ARG A 51 -4.31 -15.28 12.83
N THR A 52 -5.61 -15.14 13.07
CA THR A 52 -6.55 -16.23 12.80
C THR A 52 -7.12 -16.04 11.39
N PRO A 53 -6.88 -16.98 10.47
CA PRO A 53 -7.42 -16.92 9.14
C PRO A 53 -8.96 -16.90 9.20
N GLY A 54 -9.59 -15.93 8.54
CA GLY A 54 -11.04 -15.77 8.52
C GLY A 54 -11.61 -14.75 9.49
N LEU A 55 -10.76 -14.12 10.30
CA LEU A 55 -11.15 -12.91 11.01
C LEU A 55 -10.51 -11.66 10.38
N PHE A 56 -11.26 -10.55 10.46
CA PHE A 56 -10.84 -9.26 9.94
C PHE A 56 -9.85 -8.60 10.89
N LYS A 57 -8.58 -8.56 10.48
CA LYS A 57 -7.57 -7.78 11.18
C LYS A 57 -7.76 -6.29 10.94
N ASP A 58 -7.61 -5.50 12.00
CA ASP A 58 -7.38 -4.05 11.88
C ASP A 58 -5.99 -3.78 11.25
N GLU A 59 -5.98 -3.39 9.97
CA GLU A 59 -4.76 -3.18 9.20
C GLU A 59 -4.15 -1.80 9.42
N TRP A 60 -4.99 -0.78 9.71
CA TRP A 60 -4.55 0.59 9.96
C TRP A 60 -5.69 1.42 10.56
N SER A 61 -5.35 2.29 11.52
CA SER A 61 -6.23 3.33 12.09
C SER A 61 -5.49 4.67 12.14
N GLY A 62 -6.25 5.76 12.07
CA GLY A 62 -5.77 7.14 12.18
C GLY A 62 -6.93 8.13 12.04
N ASP A 63 -6.60 9.42 11.97
CA ASP A 63 -7.60 10.48 12.19
C ASP A 63 -8.39 10.83 10.94
N ALA A 64 -7.70 10.90 9.80
CA ALA A 64 -8.29 11.33 8.54
C ALA A 64 -7.69 10.59 7.35
N MET A 65 -8.38 10.65 6.22
CA MET A 65 -7.89 10.10 4.95
C MET A 65 -8.44 10.94 3.78
N VAL A 66 -7.58 11.21 2.81
CA VAL A 66 -7.98 11.70 1.48
C VAL A 66 -7.91 10.54 0.51
N SER A 67 -9.03 10.24 -0.15
CA SER A 67 -9.15 9.16 -1.13
C SER A 67 -9.62 9.72 -2.46
N LEU A 68 -8.86 9.48 -3.52
CA LEU A 68 -9.16 10.00 -4.86
C LEU A 68 -9.80 8.90 -5.72
N SER A 69 -9.03 7.86 -6.00
CA SER A 69 -9.44 6.73 -6.81
C SER A 69 -9.01 5.41 -6.18
N SER A 70 -9.44 4.27 -6.74
CA SER A 70 -9.04 2.97 -6.21
C SER A 70 -7.51 2.85 -6.12
N LYS A 71 -7.00 2.65 -4.89
CA LYS A 71 -5.56 2.54 -4.57
C LYS A 71 -4.74 3.84 -4.73
N ASN A 72 -5.41 5.00 -4.70
CA ASN A 72 -4.80 6.33 -4.60
C ASN A 72 -5.38 7.05 -3.38
N TYR A 73 -4.66 7.02 -2.26
CA TYR A 73 -5.07 7.63 -1.00
C TYR A 73 -3.88 8.00 -0.12
N ILE A 74 -4.11 8.94 0.80
CA ILE A 74 -3.19 9.28 1.88
C ILE A 74 -3.95 9.31 3.19
N CYS A 75 -3.37 8.72 4.23
CA CYS A 75 -3.97 8.67 5.56
C CYS A 75 -3.12 9.46 6.57
N TYR A 76 -3.80 10.27 7.37
CA TYR A 76 -3.24 11.17 8.36
C TYR A 76 -3.24 10.52 9.73
N LEU A 77 -2.22 10.84 10.52
CA LEU A 77 -2.04 10.34 11.88
C LEU A 77 -2.04 11.54 12.84
N PRO A 78 -2.52 11.34 14.09
CA PRO A 78 -2.60 12.42 15.09
C PRO A 78 -1.23 12.98 15.47
N ASP A 79 -0.20 12.13 15.42
CA ASP A 79 1.16 12.48 15.82
C ASP A 79 2.17 12.22 14.68
N GLU A 80 3.12 13.14 14.52
CA GLU A 80 4.23 13.05 13.54
C GLU A 80 5.18 11.86 13.79
N THR A 81 5.07 11.23 14.96
CA THR A 81 5.85 10.03 15.34
C THR A 81 5.58 8.83 14.44
N TYR A 82 4.45 8.82 13.73
CA TYR A 82 4.05 7.70 12.90
C TYR A 82 4.20 8.00 11.40
N LYS A 83 4.68 6.99 10.67
CA LYS A 83 4.85 7.08 9.22
C LYS A 83 3.49 7.22 8.52
N LEU A 84 3.34 8.30 7.75
CA LEU A 84 2.21 8.51 6.85
C LEU A 84 1.96 7.29 5.94
N LYS A 85 0.71 6.83 5.90
CA LYS A 85 0.29 5.74 5.02
C LYS A 85 -0.18 6.34 3.70
N VAL A 86 0.61 6.12 2.65
CA VAL A 86 0.30 6.63 1.31
C VAL A 86 0.28 5.51 0.28
N SER A 87 -0.69 5.56 -0.61
CA SER A 87 -0.82 4.68 -1.76
C SER A 87 -1.04 5.54 -2.99
N ALA A 88 -0.17 5.39 -3.99
CA ALA A 88 -0.29 6.08 -5.28
C ALA A 88 0.01 5.08 -6.40
N LYS A 89 -1.02 4.35 -6.83
CA LYS A 89 -0.88 3.30 -7.82
C LYS A 89 -0.58 3.86 -9.20
N GLY A 90 0.46 3.32 -9.82
CA GLY A 90 0.84 3.62 -11.20
C GLY A 90 2.01 4.58 -11.30
N VAL A 91 2.39 5.23 -10.20
CA VAL A 91 3.58 6.07 -10.09
C VAL A 91 4.54 5.51 -9.04
N GLN A 92 5.83 5.71 -9.28
CA GLN A 92 6.89 5.20 -8.44
C GLN A 92 7.03 6.02 -7.16
N GLN A 93 7.02 5.34 -6.01
CA GLN A 93 7.15 5.93 -4.68
C GLN A 93 8.52 5.62 -4.05
N GLY A 94 8.98 6.52 -3.18
CA GLY A 94 10.14 6.34 -2.29
C GLY A 94 11.50 6.60 -2.94
N ARG A 95 12.53 6.81 -2.11
CA ARG A 95 13.89 7.22 -2.55
C ARG A 95 13.88 8.56 -3.31
N GLY A 96 13.13 9.57 -2.86
CA GLY A 96 13.06 10.88 -3.52
C GLY A 96 12.16 10.93 -4.76
N ARG A 97 11.52 9.82 -5.15
CA ARG A 97 10.73 9.76 -6.38
C ARG A 97 9.31 10.27 -6.15
N ASN A 98 8.94 11.29 -6.92
CA ASN A 98 7.61 11.90 -6.95
C ASN A 98 7.15 12.38 -5.56
N GLU A 99 8.08 12.76 -4.67
CA GLU A 99 7.79 13.23 -3.32
C GLU A 99 7.16 14.64 -3.32
N ASP A 100 7.36 15.39 -4.39
CA ASP A 100 6.73 16.68 -4.69
C ASP A 100 5.23 16.56 -4.96
N VAL A 101 4.78 15.39 -5.42
CA VAL A 101 3.37 15.12 -5.77
C VAL A 101 2.70 14.19 -4.77
N ILE A 102 3.43 13.20 -4.23
CA ILE A 102 2.89 12.15 -3.37
C ILE A 102 3.12 12.53 -1.90
N ASN A 103 2.50 13.63 -1.50
CA ASN A 103 2.54 14.21 -0.17
C ASN A 103 1.15 14.77 0.21
N PRO A 104 0.90 15.14 1.49
CA PRO A 104 -0.38 15.69 1.91
C PRO A 104 -0.89 16.84 1.04
N ASP A 105 -0.03 17.82 0.77
CA ASP A 105 -0.37 19.01 -0.03
C ASP A 105 -0.83 18.64 -1.44
N GLY A 106 -0.18 17.67 -2.08
CA GLY A 106 -0.53 17.19 -3.41
C GLY A 106 -1.91 16.55 -3.44
N PHE A 107 -2.22 15.70 -2.45
CA PHE A 107 -3.56 15.09 -2.33
C PHE A 107 -4.65 16.13 -2.04
N GLU A 108 -4.38 17.08 -1.14
CA GLU A 108 -5.33 18.14 -0.78
C GLU A 108 -5.58 19.11 -1.94
N THR A 109 -4.52 19.51 -2.65
CA THR A 109 -4.60 20.37 -3.84
C THR A 109 -5.45 19.74 -4.93
N VAL A 110 -5.28 18.44 -5.18
CA VAL A 110 -6.11 17.72 -6.17
C VAL A 110 -7.59 17.77 -5.79
N VAL A 111 -7.93 17.57 -4.51
CA VAL A 111 -9.33 17.64 -4.06
C VAL A 111 -9.87 19.07 -4.11
N ARG A 112 -9.11 20.04 -3.59
CA ARG A 112 -9.51 21.44 -3.46
C ARG A 112 -9.67 22.11 -4.82
N ASP A 113 -8.67 21.94 -5.68
CA ASP A 113 -8.55 22.68 -6.94
C ASP A 113 -9.08 21.86 -8.13
N ARG A 114 -9.53 20.62 -7.88
CA ARG A 114 -10.07 19.67 -8.87
C ARG A 114 -9.10 19.41 -10.03
N THR A 115 -7.81 19.33 -9.71
CA THR A 115 -6.72 19.22 -10.69
C THR A 115 -6.22 17.79 -10.86
N THR A 116 -5.27 17.63 -11.78
CA THR A 116 -4.51 16.39 -11.98
C THR A 116 -3.03 16.69 -11.92
N LEU A 117 -2.31 15.94 -11.10
CA LEU A 117 -0.86 16.04 -10.98
C LEU A 117 -0.19 14.88 -11.72
N GLN A 118 0.98 15.16 -12.29
CA GLN A 118 1.76 14.19 -13.06
C GLN A 118 3.01 13.78 -12.28
N GLY A 119 3.44 12.54 -12.48
CA GLY A 119 4.67 12.00 -11.92
C GLY A 119 5.51 11.34 -13.00
N THR A 120 6.79 11.15 -12.71
CA THR A 120 7.75 10.50 -13.60
C THR A 120 8.13 9.14 -13.05
N ASN A 121 7.98 8.10 -13.89
CA ASN A 121 8.51 6.77 -13.62
C ASN A 121 9.77 6.55 -14.43
N LYS A 122 10.80 5.99 -13.79
CA LYS A 122 12.04 5.59 -14.48
C LYS A 122 12.20 4.08 -14.39
N GLY A 123 12.56 3.45 -15.49
CA GLY A 123 12.71 2.01 -15.55
C GLY A 123 13.71 1.58 -16.60
N TYR A 124 13.79 0.28 -16.80
CA TYR A 124 14.57 -0.32 -17.87
C TYR A 124 13.74 -1.38 -18.59
N ARG A 125 14.06 -1.62 -19.86
CA ARG A 125 13.46 -2.67 -20.69
C ARG A 125 14.53 -3.25 -21.60
N LEU A 126 14.34 -4.49 -22.04
CA LEU A 126 15.15 -5.06 -23.11
C LEU A 126 14.70 -4.45 -24.45
N SER A 127 15.63 -3.87 -25.18
CA SER A 127 15.41 -3.42 -26.55
C SER A 127 15.40 -4.63 -27.49
N LYS A 128 14.32 -4.79 -28.27
CA LYS A 128 14.20 -5.89 -29.24
C LYS A 128 15.18 -5.73 -30.41
N GLU A 129 15.51 -4.49 -30.77
CA GLU A 129 16.39 -4.17 -31.90
C GLU A 129 17.87 -4.32 -31.52
N SER A 130 18.30 -3.64 -30.46
CA SER A 130 19.71 -3.67 -30.04
C SER A 130 20.08 -4.86 -29.17
N LYS A 131 19.10 -5.68 -28.76
CA LYS A 131 19.24 -6.79 -27.79
C LYS A 131 19.94 -6.36 -26.49
N SER A 132 19.87 -5.07 -26.15
CA SER A 132 20.52 -4.48 -24.98
C SER A 132 19.49 -3.92 -23.99
N ILE A 133 19.89 -3.78 -22.74
CA ILE A 133 19.07 -3.13 -21.71
C ILE A 133 19.10 -1.62 -21.95
N ILE A 134 17.93 -1.02 -22.13
CA ILE A 134 17.75 0.43 -22.26
C ILE A 134 16.94 0.97 -21.10
N THR A 135 17.30 2.15 -20.62
CA THR A 135 16.53 2.88 -19.61
C THR A 135 15.47 3.74 -20.29
N TYR A 136 14.39 4.02 -19.58
CA TYR A 136 13.35 4.93 -20.03
C TYR A 136 12.83 5.78 -18.88
N SER A 137 12.30 6.94 -19.24
CA SER A 137 11.55 7.83 -18.36
C SER A 137 10.16 8.02 -18.97
N GLN A 138 9.12 7.86 -18.17
CA GLN A 138 7.74 8.01 -18.59
C GLN A 138 7.01 8.96 -17.64
N THR A 139 6.51 10.07 -18.19
CA THR A 139 5.56 10.95 -17.49
C THR A 139 4.18 10.29 -17.51
N LYS A 140 3.54 10.22 -16.35
CA LYS A 140 2.22 9.62 -16.16
C LYS A 140 1.38 10.50 -15.27
N THR A 141 0.06 10.37 -15.37
CA THR A 141 -0.84 10.85 -14.33
C THR A 141 -0.50 10.18 -13.00
N ALA A 142 -0.24 10.96 -11.96
CA ALA A 142 0.06 10.49 -10.61
C ALA A 142 -1.21 10.41 -9.77
N ILE A 143 -1.81 11.56 -9.50
CA ILE A 143 -3.04 11.68 -8.73
C ILE A 143 -3.98 12.64 -9.46
N SER A 144 -5.26 12.31 -9.50
CA SER A 144 -6.28 13.00 -10.30
C SER A 144 -7.56 13.14 -9.50
N TYR A 145 -8.20 14.31 -9.61
CA TYR A 145 -9.55 14.53 -9.10
C TYR A 145 -10.58 13.73 -9.91
N PHE A 146 -10.39 13.70 -11.22
CA PHE A 146 -11.30 13.03 -12.14
C PHE A 146 -10.98 11.54 -12.21
N TYR A 147 -12.01 10.72 -12.05
CA TYR A 147 -11.96 9.27 -12.15
C TYR A 147 -13.16 8.80 -12.96
N ASP A 148 -12.89 8.32 -14.17
CA ASP A 148 -13.88 8.04 -15.22
C ASP A 148 -14.36 6.58 -15.26
N LYS A 149 -14.24 5.86 -14.14
CA LYS A 149 -14.63 4.44 -14.08
C LYS A 149 -16.12 4.20 -14.01
#